data_AF-A0A6P2F7V0-F1
#
_entry.id   AF-A0A6P2F7V0-F1
#
_cell.length_a   1.000
_cell.length_b   1.000
_cell.length_c   1.000
_cell.angle_alpha   90.00
_cell.angle_beta   90.00
_cell.angle_gamma   90.00
#
_symmetry.space_group_name_H-M   'P 1'
#
loop_
_entity.id
_entity.type
_entity.pdbx_description
1 polymer ?
#
loop_
_entity_poly.entity_id
_entity_poly.type
_entity_poly.pdbx_seq_one_letter_code
_entity_poly.pdbx_strand_id
1 'polypeptide(L)'
;MQIKRIEALRVIHSREIPEEFELSPELTNDERFMLLAIGMNSYCITWLGEELYKNREFLQLVLVAYEEQYRENRIYSNDELDDDLFPSSTLGTPTPYFASLIYKSLPDDFKADPDIMGELIERQLKVTELHETLSSNFDFLIKAIKFSPELFHLADISLQNDVEFVRLAVKTNPTVWPTLSDEVKSDPDMQEALGDIKTYISNDIPLEDLDELDRYCKLLPDEIRNDKEFAEHFLTKNYYFLSYMGDSLKDDLEVAREAYRCVEGFYTISEEVFSDNLSPRIKSLLEKSNLEPVETLTNAIESEKLHGKLGVNLKPKDEPKLTPRQRKQQSGPVL
;
A
#
# COMPACT_ATOMS: atom_id res chain seq x y z
N MET A 1 36.93 -14.12 34.74
CA MET A 1 35.58 -13.90 34.15
C MET A 1 35.64 -12.93 32.97
N GLN A 2 36.18 -11.72 33.10
CA GLN A 2 36.32 -10.76 31.97
C GLN A 2 37.22 -11.25 30.82
N ILE A 3 38.36 -11.90 31.09
CA ILE A 3 39.27 -12.42 30.04
C ILE A 3 38.54 -13.45 29.15
N LYS A 4 37.80 -14.39 29.75
CA LYS A 4 37.00 -15.39 29.03
C LYS A 4 35.90 -14.76 28.15
N ARG A 5 35.28 -13.66 28.60
CA ARG A 5 34.29 -12.90 27.80
C ARG A 5 34.95 -12.28 26.55
N ILE A 6 36.08 -11.61 26.73
CA ILE A 6 36.79 -10.93 25.64
C ILE A 6 37.32 -11.95 24.63
N GLU A 7 37.86 -13.08 25.09
CA GLU A 7 38.31 -14.16 24.20
C GLU A 7 37.14 -14.76 23.41
N ALA A 8 36.01 -15.04 24.07
CA ALA A 8 34.82 -15.54 23.39
C ALA A 8 34.30 -14.59 22.31
N LEU A 9 34.20 -13.29 22.61
CA LEU A 9 33.75 -12.28 21.64
C LEU A 9 34.73 -12.15 20.47
N ARG A 10 36.04 -12.30 20.69
CA ARG A 10 37.03 -12.29 19.60
C ARG A 10 36.83 -13.46 18.64
N VAL A 11 36.55 -14.65 19.16
CA VAL A 11 36.24 -15.84 18.34
C VAL A 11 34.92 -15.67 17.59
N ILE A 12 33.89 -15.13 18.23
CA ILE A 12 32.61 -14.84 17.59
C ILE A 12 32.79 -13.81 16.46
N HIS A 13 33.57 -12.76 16.73
CA HIS A 13 33.83 -11.70 15.78
C HIS A 13 34.64 -12.15 14.55
N SER A 14 35.59 -13.08 14.70
CA SER A 14 36.38 -13.58 13.58
C SER A 14 35.56 -14.39 12.56
N ARG A 15 34.35 -14.83 12.93
CA ARG A 15 33.47 -15.74 12.15
C ARG A 15 34.08 -17.10 11.81
N GLU A 16 35.31 -17.36 12.25
CA GLU A 16 35.99 -18.65 12.17
C GLU A 16 35.79 -19.40 13.51
N ILE A 17 34.55 -19.82 13.77
CA ILE A 17 34.21 -20.51 15.01
C ILE A 17 34.74 -21.96 14.93
N PRO A 18 35.68 -22.37 15.81
CA PRO A 18 36.16 -23.74 15.85
C PRO A 18 35.02 -24.73 16.17
N GLU A 19 35.10 -25.95 15.63
CA GLU A 19 34.06 -26.99 15.87
C GLU A 19 33.85 -27.31 17.35
N GLU A 20 34.89 -27.20 18.18
CA GLU A 20 34.84 -27.47 19.62
C GLU A 20 34.55 -26.23 20.49
N PHE A 21 34.21 -25.09 19.86
CA PHE A 21 33.96 -23.86 20.61
C PHE A 21 32.59 -23.87 21.30
N GLU A 22 32.60 -23.88 22.62
CA GLU A 22 31.40 -23.82 23.45
C GLU A 22 31.48 -22.67 24.44
N LEU A 23 30.34 -21.99 24.62
CA LEU A 23 30.16 -20.99 25.67
C LEU A 23 29.73 -21.67 26.98
N SER A 24 30.19 -21.14 28.11
CA SER A 24 29.75 -21.66 29.40
C SER A 24 28.31 -21.25 29.71
N PRO A 25 27.56 -22.01 30.55
CA PRO A 25 26.19 -21.67 30.93
C PRO A 25 26.03 -20.26 31.52
N GLU A 26 27.07 -19.75 32.20
CA GLU A 26 27.07 -18.39 32.74
C GLU A 26 27.14 -17.31 31.65
N LEU A 27 27.73 -17.61 30.48
CA LEU A 27 27.78 -16.70 29.35
C LEU A 27 26.54 -16.82 28.47
N THR A 28 26.05 -18.03 28.27
CA THR A 28 24.84 -18.27 27.46
C THR A 28 23.56 -17.75 28.12
N ASN A 29 23.58 -17.52 29.44
CA ASN A 29 22.50 -16.85 30.18
C ASN A 29 22.84 -15.40 30.61
N ASP A 30 23.95 -14.83 30.13
CA ASP A 30 24.28 -13.42 30.38
C ASP A 30 23.67 -12.54 29.27
N GLU A 31 22.62 -11.80 29.61
CA GLU A 31 21.86 -10.97 28.67
C GLU A 31 22.76 -9.99 27.90
N ARG A 32 23.65 -9.28 28.58
CA ARG A 32 24.51 -8.27 27.92
C ARG A 32 25.52 -8.93 27.00
N PHE A 33 26.09 -10.04 27.43
CA PHE A 33 27.01 -10.82 26.60
C PHE A 33 26.29 -11.38 25.37
N MET A 34 25.12 -11.97 25.55
CA MET A 34 24.37 -12.60 24.45
C MET A 34 23.81 -11.57 23.46
N LEU A 35 23.35 -10.41 23.90
CA LEU A 35 23.00 -9.31 22.99
C LEU A 35 24.19 -8.89 22.13
N LEU A 36 25.37 -8.74 22.74
CA LEU A 36 26.59 -8.38 22.02
C LEU A 36 27.04 -9.48 21.05
N ALA A 37 27.00 -10.74 21.49
CA ALA A 37 27.36 -11.89 20.68
C ALA A 37 26.43 -12.04 19.47
N ILE A 38 25.11 -11.94 19.67
CA ILE A 38 24.09 -11.98 18.60
C ILE A 38 24.27 -10.81 17.62
N GLY A 39 24.58 -9.61 18.14
CA GLY A 39 24.88 -8.45 17.30
C GLY A 39 26.13 -8.64 16.42
N MET A 40 27.16 -9.32 16.94
CA MET A 40 28.36 -9.67 16.15
C MET A 40 28.11 -10.81 15.15
N ASN A 41 27.29 -11.80 15.55
CA ASN A 41 26.95 -12.98 14.77
C ASN A 41 25.59 -13.54 15.18
N SER A 42 24.57 -13.45 14.31
CA SER A 42 23.22 -13.95 14.62
C SER A 42 23.15 -15.41 15.00
N TYR A 43 24.07 -16.25 14.50
CA TYR A 43 24.07 -17.67 14.84
C TYR A 43 24.20 -17.92 16.34
N CYS A 44 24.76 -16.97 17.09
CA CYS A 44 24.83 -17.04 18.55
C CYS A 44 23.46 -17.10 19.23
N ILE A 45 22.35 -16.76 18.56
CA ILE A 45 21.01 -16.94 19.15
C ILE A 45 20.70 -18.43 19.42
N THR A 46 21.28 -19.33 18.64
CA THR A 46 21.15 -20.78 18.85
C THR A 46 21.91 -21.27 20.08
N TRP A 47 22.75 -20.41 20.68
CA TRP A 47 23.54 -20.71 21.86
C TRP A 47 22.94 -20.16 23.15
N LEU A 48 21.74 -19.57 23.11
CA LEU A 48 21.08 -19.08 24.31
C LEU A 48 20.91 -20.20 25.33
N GLY A 49 21.25 -19.89 26.58
CA GLY A 49 20.95 -20.77 27.70
C GLY A 49 19.45 -20.77 27.97
N GLU A 50 18.98 -21.79 28.70
CA GLU A 50 17.55 -22.03 28.92
C GLU A 50 16.82 -20.84 29.55
N GLU A 51 17.49 -20.08 30.43
CA GLU A 51 16.89 -18.93 31.12
C GLU A 51 16.59 -17.80 30.13
N LEU A 52 17.55 -17.43 29.29
CA LEU A 52 17.36 -16.39 28.27
C LEU A 52 16.50 -16.86 27.10
N TYR A 53 16.60 -18.13 26.71
CA TYR A 53 15.76 -18.72 25.67
C TYR A 53 14.27 -18.66 26.03
N LYS A 54 13.92 -18.72 27.32
CA LYS A 54 12.54 -18.59 27.80
C LYS A 54 12.20 -17.16 28.25
N ASN A 55 13.17 -16.24 28.24
CA ASN A 55 12.95 -14.87 28.66
C ASN A 55 12.33 -14.06 27.52
N ARG A 56 11.03 -13.78 27.67
CA ARG A 56 10.24 -13.04 26.67
C ARG A 56 10.79 -11.64 26.41
N GLU A 57 11.08 -10.89 27.47
CA GLU A 57 11.60 -9.52 27.38
C GLU A 57 12.94 -9.48 26.64
N PHE A 58 13.80 -10.45 26.92
CA PHE A 58 15.09 -10.60 26.24
C PHE A 58 14.91 -10.90 24.75
N LEU A 59 14.05 -11.85 24.38
CA LEU A 59 13.83 -12.20 22.97
C LEU A 59 13.18 -11.05 22.19
N GLN A 60 12.24 -10.33 22.80
CA GLN A 60 11.70 -9.09 22.23
C GLN A 60 12.82 -8.06 22.04
N LEU A 61 13.70 -7.86 23.02
CA LEU A 61 14.83 -6.94 22.92
C LEU A 61 15.78 -7.33 21.78
N VAL A 62 16.09 -8.61 21.61
CA VAL A 62 16.92 -9.11 20.50
C VAL A 62 16.31 -8.76 19.13
N LEU A 63 14.99 -8.85 19.02
CA LEU A 63 14.26 -8.50 17.79
C LEU A 63 14.18 -6.99 17.55
N VAL A 64 13.92 -6.21 18.59
CA VAL A 64 13.79 -4.73 18.50
C VAL A 64 15.14 -4.04 18.32
N ALA A 65 16.19 -4.48 19.04
CA ALA A 65 17.53 -3.90 18.93
C ALA A 65 18.11 -4.03 17.51
N TYR A 66 17.70 -5.06 16.78
CA TYR A 66 18.02 -5.22 15.37
C TYR A 66 17.36 -4.14 14.48
N GLU A 67 16.10 -3.80 14.74
CA GLU A 67 15.35 -2.81 13.96
C GLU A 67 15.85 -1.38 14.18
N GLU A 68 16.23 -1.02 15.40
CA GLU A 68 16.78 0.32 15.70
C GLU A 68 18.19 0.52 15.10
N GLN A 69 19.05 -0.51 15.13
CA GLN A 69 20.33 -0.49 14.40
C GLN A 69 20.15 -0.39 12.88
N TYR A 70 19.03 -0.88 12.34
CA TYR A 70 18.65 -0.72 10.94
C TYR A 70 18.12 0.70 10.63
N ARG A 71 17.38 1.33 11.56
CA ARG A 71 16.91 2.73 11.44
C ARG A 71 18.06 3.72 11.46
N GLU A 72 18.98 3.61 12.42
CA GLU A 72 20.11 4.55 12.55
C GLU A 72 21.07 4.43 11.35
N ASN A 73 21.35 3.23 10.86
CA ASN A 73 22.13 3.03 9.62
C ASN A 73 21.44 3.55 8.34
N ARG A 74 20.13 3.82 8.38
CA ARG A 74 19.39 4.42 7.26
C ARG A 74 19.37 5.95 7.31
N ILE A 75 19.69 6.55 8.47
CA ILE A 75 19.74 8.00 8.69
C ILE A 75 21.19 8.54 8.66
N TYR A 76 22.19 7.74 9.04
CA TYR A 76 23.60 8.15 9.13
C TYR A 76 24.50 7.63 7.99
N SER A 77 24.00 7.60 6.75
CA SER A 77 24.92 7.57 5.60
C SER A 77 25.67 8.88 5.37
N ASN A 78 25.46 9.89 6.24
CA ASN A 78 26.35 11.03 6.44
C ASN A 78 26.48 11.33 7.94
N ASP A 79 27.73 11.48 8.39
CA ASP A 79 28.21 12.05 9.65
C ASP A 79 28.44 11.11 10.86
N GLU A 80 29.74 10.76 10.97
CA GLU A 80 30.61 10.56 12.13
C GLU A 80 29.97 10.34 13.52
N LEU A 81 30.05 9.09 13.99
CA LEU A 81 30.03 8.73 15.41
C LEU A 81 31.28 7.89 15.74
N ASP A 82 31.83 8.14 16.94
CA ASP A 82 33.12 7.64 17.44
C ASP A 82 33.35 6.13 17.25
N ASP A 83 34.37 5.80 16.44
CA ASP A 83 34.78 4.48 15.95
C ASP A 83 35.41 3.53 17.00
N ASP A 84 35.67 4.00 18.23
CA ASP A 84 36.61 3.32 19.15
C ASP A 84 36.00 2.21 20.04
N LEU A 85 34.67 2.07 20.09
CA LEU A 85 34.02 0.94 20.78
C LEU A 85 33.24 0.00 19.86
N PHE A 86 32.82 0.46 18.69
CA PHE A 86 31.99 -0.30 17.74
C PHE A 86 32.28 0.16 16.29
N PRO A 87 33.25 -0.44 15.58
CA PRO A 87 33.54 -0.04 14.22
C PRO A 87 32.34 -0.33 13.32
N SER A 88 31.86 0.64 12.54
CA SER A 88 30.73 0.47 11.61
C SER A 88 30.96 -0.66 10.58
N SER A 89 32.22 -1.05 10.38
CA SER A 89 32.65 -2.17 9.54
C SER A 89 32.47 -3.57 10.15
N THR A 90 32.16 -3.69 11.45
CA THR A 90 31.96 -4.98 12.14
C THR A 90 30.51 -5.47 12.13
N LEU A 91 29.55 -4.55 12.01
CA LEU A 91 28.17 -4.84 11.68
C LEU A 91 28.05 -4.91 10.16
N GLY A 92 28.50 -6.03 9.57
CA GLY A 92 28.23 -6.28 8.15
C GLY A 92 26.75 -6.08 7.86
N THR A 93 26.42 -5.52 6.68
CA THR A 93 25.02 -5.28 6.27
C THR A 93 24.15 -6.43 6.70
N PRO A 94 23.18 -6.21 7.61
CA PRO A 94 22.40 -7.31 8.13
C PRO A 94 21.61 -7.90 6.98
N THR A 95 21.97 -9.11 6.57
CA THR A 95 21.33 -9.76 5.44
C THR A 95 19.92 -10.19 5.85
N PRO A 96 18.95 -10.28 4.92
CA PRO A 96 17.62 -10.86 5.18
C PRO A 96 17.64 -12.22 5.89
N TYR A 97 18.79 -12.92 5.83
CA TYR A 97 19.06 -14.15 6.56
C TYR A 97 19.02 -13.99 8.09
N PHE A 98 19.35 -12.82 8.63
CA PHE A 98 19.44 -12.54 10.06
C PHE A 98 18.07 -12.58 10.75
N ALA A 99 17.10 -11.80 10.28
CA ALA A 99 15.74 -11.79 10.83
C ALA A 99 15.05 -13.17 10.71
N SER A 100 15.26 -13.85 9.58
CA SER A 100 14.76 -15.22 9.37
C SER A 100 15.35 -16.22 10.37
N LEU A 101 16.65 -16.12 10.67
CA LEU A 101 17.30 -17.01 11.62
C LEU A 101 16.81 -16.78 13.05
N ILE A 102 16.68 -15.51 13.46
CA ILE A 102 16.16 -15.17 14.79
C ILE A 102 14.74 -15.69 14.94
N TYR A 103 13.86 -15.42 13.98
CA TYR A 103 12.49 -15.92 14.02
C TYR A 103 12.43 -17.44 14.13
N LYS A 104 13.22 -18.17 13.31
CA LYS A 104 13.30 -19.63 13.36
C LYS A 104 13.73 -20.16 14.72
N SER A 105 14.64 -19.44 15.39
CA SER A 105 15.15 -19.79 16.71
C SER A 105 14.23 -19.41 17.87
N LEU A 106 13.09 -18.73 17.64
CA LEU A 106 12.15 -18.43 18.72
C LEU A 106 11.46 -19.70 19.25
N PRO A 107 11.16 -19.78 20.56
CA PRO A 107 10.32 -20.81 21.14
C PRO A 107 8.93 -20.85 20.47
N ASP A 108 8.34 -22.04 20.35
CA ASP A 108 7.03 -22.20 19.71
C ASP A 108 5.91 -21.47 20.45
N ASP A 109 5.94 -21.47 21.79
CA ASP A 109 5.00 -20.72 22.63
C ASP A 109 5.11 -19.20 22.45
N PHE A 110 6.27 -18.71 21.99
CA PHE A 110 6.47 -17.30 21.65
C PHE A 110 5.92 -16.99 20.25
N LYS A 111 6.20 -17.86 19.27
CA LYS A 111 5.65 -17.75 17.90
C LYS A 111 4.13 -17.90 17.85
N ALA A 112 3.56 -18.62 18.81
CA ALA A 112 2.12 -18.85 18.93
C ALA A 112 1.37 -17.73 19.69
N ASP A 113 2.08 -16.81 20.34
CA ASP A 113 1.51 -15.76 21.19
C ASP A 113 1.12 -14.54 20.33
N PRO A 114 -0.19 -14.25 20.18
CA PRO A 114 -0.67 -13.19 19.29
C PRO A 114 -0.29 -11.78 19.77
N ASP A 115 -0.13 -11.57 21.07
CA ASP A 115 0.21 -10.25 21.61
C ASP A 115 1.67 -9.93 21.31
N ILE A 116 2.55 -10.91 21.53
CA ILE A 116 3.99 -10.79 21.23
C ILE A 116 4.21 -10.60 19.74
N MET A 117 3.64 -11.49 18.92
CA MET A 117 3.82 -11.40 17.47
C MET A 117 3.20 -10.12 16.91
N GLY A 118 2.07 -9.68 17.46
CA GLY A 118 1.41 -8.43 17.07
C GLY A 118 2.29 -7.21 17.34
N GLU A 119 2.89 -7.13 18.53
CA GLU A 119 3.81 -6.06 18.91
C GLU A 119 5.04 -6.00 17.99
N LEU A 120 5.59 -7.16 17.62
CA LEU A 120 6.74 -7.25 16.73
C LEU A 120 6.38 -6.84 15.29
N ILE A 121 5.23 -7.30 14.77
CA ILE A 121 4.75 -6.94 13.44
C ILE A 121 4.45 -5.44 13.36
N GLU A 122 3.85 -4.86 14.39
CA GLU A 122 3.62 -3.41 14.49
C GLU A 122 4.94 -2.60 14.42
N ARG A 123 6.04 -3.17 14.92
CA ARG A 123 7.39 -2.60 14.80
C ARG A 123 8.11 -2.89 13.48
N GLN A 124 7.40 -3.50 12.52
CA GLN A 124 7.86 -3.84 11.16
C GLN A 124 8.66 -5.15 11.07
N LEU A 125 8.48 -6.09 12.02
CA LEU A 125 9.03 -7.43 11.88
C LEU A 125 8.47 -8.07 10.61
N LYS A 126 9.35 -8.35 9.66
CA LYS A 126 9.00 -9.09 8.45
C LYS A 126 8.82 -10.57 8.76
N VAL A 127 7.57 -11.01 8.84
CA VAL A 127 7.20 -12.41 9.06
C VAL A 127 6.96 -13.09 7.72
N THR A 128 7.67 -14.19 7.46
CA THR A 128 7.50 -15.00 6.23
C THR A 128 6.75 -16.30 6.47
N GLU A 129 6.58 -16.70 7.72
CA GLU A 129 5.92 -17.94 8.15
C GLU A 129 5.20 -17.65 9.47
N LEU A 130 3.95 -18.07 9.64
CA LEU A 130 3.19 -17.92 10.89
C LEU A 130 3.04 -19.27 11.59
N HIS A 131 2.96 -19.23 12.92
CA HIS A 131 2.53 -20.40 13.69
C HIS A 131 1.08 -20.76 13.34
N GLU A 132 0.75 -22.06 13.30
CA GLU A 132 -0.59 -22.54 12.88
C GLU A 132 -1.73 -21.93 13.69
N THR A 133 -1.52 -21.71 15.00
CA THR A 133 -2.53 -21.09 15.87
C THR A 133 -2.80 -19.64 15.50
N LEU A 134 -1.86 -18.95 14.85
CA LEU A 134 -1.99 -17.57 14.41
C LEU A 134 -2.48 -17.48 12.96
N SER A 135 -2.14 -18.44 12.09
CA SER A 135 -2.66 -18.47 10.71
C SER A 135 -4.17 -18.71 10.65
N SER A 136 -4.76 -19.36 11.66
CA SER A 136 -6.21 -19.47 11.81
C SER A 136 -6.84 -18.38 12.69
N ASN A 137 -6.05 -17.46 13.26
CA ASN A 137 -6.55 -16.48 14.22
C ASN A 137 -7.05 -15.22 13.52
N PHE A 138 -8.36 -15.15 13.33
CA PHE A 138 -9.07 -14.05 12.69
C PHE A 138 -8.68 -12.67 13.27
N ASP A 139 -8.82 -12.48 14.58
CA ASP A 139 -8.62 -11.18 15.23
C ASP A 139 -7.16 -10.71 15.17
N PHE A 140 -6.22 -11.65 15.34
CA PHE A 140 -4.79 -11.38 15.21
C PHE A 140 -4.46 -10.93 13.79
N LEU A 141 -4.89 -11.70 12.78
CA LEU A 141 -4.55 -11.43 11.39
C LEU A 141 -5.09 -10.07 10.92
N ILE A 142 -6.32 -9.72 11.27
CA ILE A 142 -6.89 -8.41 10.90
C ILE A 142 -6.06 -7.27 11.50
N LYS A 143 -5.65 -7.36 12.77
CA LYS A 143 -4.79 -6.33 13.38
C LYS A 143 -3.41 -6.28 12.72
N ALA A 144 -2.84 -7.44 12.41
CA ALA A 144 -1.50 -7.56 11.84
C ALA A 144 -1.41 -7.08 10.38
N ILE A 145 -2.44 -7.35 9.56
CA ILE A 145 -2.55 -6.93 8.15
C ILE A 145 -2.46 -5.42 7.97
N LYS A 146 -2.87 -4.65 8.99
CA LYS A 146 -2.69 -3.20 9.02
C LYS A 146 -1.23 -2.78 8.79
N PHE A 147 -0.28 -3.51 9.38
CA PHE A 147 1.15 -3.21 9.34
C PHE A 147 1.88 -4.03 8.27
N SER A 148 1.46 -5.27 8.07
CA SER A 148 2.05 -6.22 7.12
C SER A 148 0.95 -6.89 6.28
N PRO A 149 0.48 -6.25 5.19
CA PRO A 149 -0.60 -6.79 4.37
C PRO A 149 -0.27 -8.14 3.72
N GLU A 150 1.01 -8.47 3.55
CA GLU A 150 1.49 -9.77 3.09
C GLU A 150 1.06 -10.94 3.97
N LEU A 151 0.72 -10.69 5.24
CA LEU A 151 0.23 -11.71 6.17
C LEU A 151 -1.11 -12.31 5.74
N PHE A 152 -1.87 -11.62 4.89
CA PHE A 152 -3.05 -12.20 4.26
C PHE A 152 -2.74 -13.55 3.59
N HIS A 153 -1.57 -13.68 2.94
CA HIS A 153 -1.17 -14.91 2.28
C HIS A 153 -0.73 -16.04 3.22
N LEU A 154 -0.43 -15.69 4.46
CA LEU A 154 -0.06 -16.64 5.51
C LEU A 154 -1.28 -17.09 6.33
N ALA A 155 -2.44 -16.47 6.14
CA ALA A 155 -3.68 -16.93 6.73
C ALA A 155 -4.05 -18.31 6.19
N ASP A 156 -4.81 -19.09 6.96
CA ASP A 156 -5.34 -20.35 6.47
C ASP A 156 -6.20 -20.15 5.22
N ILE A 157 -6.16 -21.12 4.31
CA ILE A 157 -6.91 -21.06 3.04
C ILE A 157 -8.42 -20.91 3.25
N SER A 158 -8.95 -21.39 4.38
CA SER A 158 -10.35 -21.17 4.75
C SER A 158 -10.66 -19.70 5.01
N LEU A 159 -9.74 -18.97 5.67
CA LEU A 159 -9.87 -17.52 5.90
C LEU A 159 -9.63 -16.72 4.63
N GLN A 160 -8.64 -17.09 3.81
CA GLN A 160 -8.38 -16.41 2.53
C GLN A 160 -9.57 -16.45 1.57
N ASN A 161 -10.47 -17.42 1.72
CA ASN A 161 -11.71 -17.54 0.95
C ASN A 161 -12.96 -17.14 1.77
N ASP A 162 -12.81 -16.74 3.03
CA ASP A 162 -13.90 -16.25 3.84
C ASP A 162 -14.17 -14.78 3.51
N VAL A 163 -15.36 -14.51 2.95
CA VAL A 163 -15.73 -13.18 2.44
C VAL A 163 -15.73 -12.12 3.55
N GLU A 164 -16.09 -12.47 4.78
CA GLU A 164 -16.08 -11.52 5.90
C GLU A 164 -14.65 -11.16 6.30
N PHE A 165 -13.78 -12.16 6.43
CA PHE A 165 -12.35 -11.94 6.70
C PHE A 165 -11.72 -11.08 5.61
N VAL A 166 -11.93 -11.44 4.34
CA VAL A 166 -11.35 -10.73 3.18
C VAL A 166 -11.83 -9.29 3.14
N ARG A 167 -13.13 -9.04 3.32
CA ARG A 167 -13.68 -7.68 3.34
C ARG A 167 -13.03 -6.85 4.44
N LEU A 168 -12.87 -7.40 5.63
CA LEU A 168 -12.25 -6.71 6.75
C LEU A 168 -10.74 -6.49 6.53
N ALA A 169 -10.05 -7.44 5.89
CA ALA A 169 -8.65 -7.30 5.51
C ALA A 169 -8.45 -6.16 4.49
N VAL A 170 -9.27 -6.09 3.43
CA VAL A 170 -9.23 -5.01 2.42
C VAL A 170 -9.57 -3.67 3.05
N LYS A 171 -10.58 -3.62 3.92
CA LYS A 171 -10.93 -2.41 4.67
C LYS A 171 -9.79 -1.92 5.56
N THR A 172 -9.07 -2.86 6.17
CA THR A 172 -7.93 -2.54 7.03
C THR A 172 -6.72 -2.09 6.22
N ASN A 173 -6.47 -2.72 5.07
CA ASN A 173 -5.41 -2.36 4.16
C ASN A 173 -5.80 -2.68 2.70
N PRO A 174 -6.13 -1.66 1.88
CA PRO A 174 -6.53 -1.82 0.49
C PRO A 174 -5.51 -2.55 -0.40
N THR A 175 -4.22 -2.59 -0.02
CA THR A 175 -3.20 -3.30 -0.81
C THR A 175 -3.37 -4.82 -0.83
N VAL A 176 -4.28 -5.36 -0.02
CA VAL A 176 -4.69 -6.78 -0.07
C VAL A 176 -5.49 -7.08 -1.33
N TRP A 177 -6.28 -6.13 -1.85
CA TRP A 177 -7.19 -6.37 -2.98
C TRP A 177 -6.56 -7.06 -4.21
N PRO A 178 -5.40 -6.61 -4.74
CA PRO A 178 -4.80 -7.19 -5.93
C PRO A 178 -4.50 -8.68 -5.77
N THR A 179 -4.28 -9.14 -4.54
CA THR A 179 -3.81 -10.47 -4.22
C THR A 179 -4.93 -11.49 -4.02
N LEU A 180 -6.18 -11.04 -3.95
CA LEU A 180 -7.37 -11.88 -3.87
C LEU A 180 -7.56 -12.68 -5.17
N SER A 181 -8.15 -13.87 -5.05
CA SER A 181 -8.53 -14.66 -6.22
C SER A 181 -9.69 -14.02 -6.97
N ASP A 182 -9.83 -14.34 -8.26
CA ASP A 182 -10.92 -13.82 -9.09
C ASP A 182 -12.29 -14.31 -8.60
N GLU A 183 -12.36 -15.51 -8.02
CA GLU A 183 -13.59 -16.04 -7.41
C GLU A 183 -14.06 -15.18 -6.23
N VAL A 184 -13.13 -14.80 -5.34
CA VAL A 184 -13.44 -13.94 -4.18
C VAL A 184 -13.79 -12.53 -4.64
N LYS A 185 -13.02 -11.95 -5.58
CA LYS A 185 -13.31 -10.62 -6.15
C LYS A 185 -14.68 -10.55 -6.81
N SER A 186 -15.14 -11.66 -7.40
CA SER A 186 -16.44 -11.76 -8.07
C SER A 186 -17.61 -11.94 -7.09
N ASP A 187 -17.35 -12.14 -5.80
CA ASP A 187 -18.42 -12.26 -4.81
C ASP A 187 -19.21 -10.93 -4.70
N PRO A 188 -20.55 -10.97 -4.77
CA PRO A 188 -21.37 -9.75 -4.68
C PRO A 188 -21.14 -8.90 -3.43
N ASP A 189 -20.74 -9.51 -2.31
CA ASP A 189 -20.52 -8.81 -1.06
C ASP A 189 -19.21 -7.99 -1.06
N MET A 190 -18.33 -8.21 -2.06
CA MET A 190 -17.11 -7.40 -2.24
C MET A 190 -17.36 -5.98 -2.77
N GLN A 191 -18.61 -5.66 -3.16
CA GLN A 191 -18.96 -4.30 -3.58
C GLN A 191 -18.74 -3.26 -2.48
N GLU A 192 -18.97 -3.62 -1.21
CA GLU A 192 -18.69 -2.73 -0.07
C GLU A 192 -17.18 -2.46 0.04
N ALA A 193 -16.35 -3.48 -0.17
CA ALA A 193 -14.89 -3.34 -0.12
C ALA A 193 -14.35 -2.37 -1.18
N LEU A 194 -14.93 -2.36 -2.39
CA LEU A 194 -14.58 -1.36 -3.41
C LEU A 194 -14.88 0.07 -2.93
N GLY A 195 -15.98 0.27 -2.19
CA GLY A 195 -16.31 1.54 -1.56
C GLY A 195 -15.31 1.95 -0.47
N ASP A 196 -14.87 1.00 0.35
CA ASP A 196 -13.83 1.23 1.36
C ASP A 196 -12.49 1.63 0.70
N ILE A 197 -12.09 0.99 -0.40
CA ILE A 197 -10.87 1.34 -1.16
C ILE A 197 -10.96 2.79 -1.69
N LYS A 198 -12.10 3.18 -2.28
CA LYS A 198 -12.31 4.57 -2.76
C LYS A 198 -12.20 5.57 -1.63
N THR A 199 -12.79 5.25 -0.48
CA THR A 199 -12.81 6.11 0.71
C THR A 199 -11.40 6.30 1.26
N TYR A 200 -10.66 5.21 1.42
CA TYR A 200 -9.28 5.21 1.90
C TYR A 200 -8.38 6.09 1.02
N ILE A 201 -8.39 5.86 -0.29
CA ILE A 201 -7.53 6.62 -1.22
C ILE A 201 -7.92 8.11 -1.27
N SER A 202 -9.19 8.44 -1.06
CA SER A 202 -9.67 9.82 -1.09
C SER A 202 -9.40 10.61 0.19
N ASN A 203 -9.23 9.94 1.33
CA ASN A 203 -9.23 10.58 2.65
C ASN A 203 -8.00 10.26 3.51
N ASP A 204 -7.46 9.04 3.42
CA ASP A 204 -6.40 8.55 4.32
C ASP A 204 -5.00 8.69 3.70
N ILE A 205 -4.90 8.86 2.38
CA ILE A 205 -3.65 9.16 1.68
C ILE A 205 -3.54 10.69 1.48
N PRO A 206 -2.49 11.36 2.01
CA PRO A 206 -2.24 12.76 1.71
C PRO A 206 -2.06 12.96 0.20
N LEU A 207 -2.77 13.92 -0.39
CA LEU A 207 -2.73 14.12 -1.85
C LEU A 207 -1.37 14.62 -2.34
N GLU A 208 -0.59 15.24 -1.46
CA GLU A 208 0.78 15.68 -1.68
C GLU A 208 1.82 14.55 -1.59
N ASP A 209 1.48 13.40 -1.00
CA ASP A 209 2.34 12.23 -0.92
C ASP A 209 2.22 11.42 -2.22
N LEU A 210 2.92 11.90 -3.26
CA LEU A 210 2.84 11.31 -4.59
C LEU A 210 3.40 9.87 -4.64
N ASP A 211 4.33 9.50 -3.77
CA ASP A 211 4.91 8.16 -3.74
C ASP A 211 3.91 7.14 -3.19
N GLU A 212 3.21 7.47 -2.09
CA GLU A 212 2.13 6.63 -1.58
C GLU A 212 0.94 6.63 -2.56
N LEU A 213 0.57 7.78 -3.12
CA LEU A 213 -0.52 7.83 -4.09
C LEU A 213 -0.24 6.97 -5.33
N ASP A 214 0.98 7.02 -5.87
CA ASP A 214 1.46 6.15 -6.95
C ASP A 214 1.31 4.67 -6.59
N ARG A 215 1.79 4.29 -5.40
CA ARG A 215 1.70 2.92 -4.92
C ARG A 215 0.26 2.43 -4.88
N TYR A 216 -0.68 3.21 -4.31
CA TYR A 216 -2.08 2.78 -4.20
C TYR A 216 -2.82 2.83 -5.54
N CYS A 217 -2.60 3.86 -6.37
CA CYS A 217 -3.23 3.94 -7.68
C CYS A 217 -2.82 2.78 -8.60
N LYS A 218 -1.58 2.28 -8.48
CA LYS A 218 -1.10 1.05 -9.16
C LYS A 218 -1.81 -0.22 -8.73
N LEU A 219 -2.37 -0.25 -7.53
CA LEU A 219 -3.05 -1.41 -6.95
C LEU A 219 -4.58 -1.30 -7.01
N LEU A 220 -5.11 -0.21 -7.56
CA LEU A 220 -6.55 -0.01 -7.69
C LEU A 220 -7.22 -1.11 -8.52
N PRO A 221 -8.39 -1.62 -8.09
CA PRO A 221 -9.27 -2.44 -8.90
C PRO A 221 -9.62 -1.76 -10.23
N ASP A 222 -9.76 -2.56 -11.29
CA ASP A 222 -10.16 -2.05 -12.60
C ASP A 222 -11.56 -1.44 -12.56
N GLU A 223 -12.44 -1.93 -11.70
CA GLU A 223 -13.77 -1.37 -11.44
C GLU A 223 -13.68 0.09 -10.96
N ILE A 224 -12.70 0.41 -10.13
CA ILE A 224 -12.48 1.78 -9.62
C ILE A 224 -11.78 2.63 -10.68
N ARG A 225 -10.78 2.07 -11.38
CA ARG A 225 -10.07 2.77 -12.47
C ARG A 225 -10.98 3.18 -13.61
N ASN A 226 -12.06 2.44 -13.82
CA ASN A 226 -13.08 2.72 -14.83
C ASN A 226 -14.36 3.36 -14.25
N ASP A 227 -14.37 3.71 -12.97
CA ASP A 227 -15.48 4.43 -12.36
C ASP A 227 -15.39 5.91 -12.69
N LYS A 228 -16.30 6.37 -13.54
CA LYS A 228 -16.38 7.76 -13.98
C LYS A 228 -16.62 8.74 -12.83
N GLU A 229 -17.54 8.44 -11.93
CA GLU A 229 -17.89 9.36 -10.83
C GLU A 229 -16.70 9.52 -9.87
N PHE A 230 -16.01 8.42 -9.59
CA PHE A 230 -14.77 8.43 -8.82
C PHE A 230 -13.67 9.23 -9.55
N ALA A 231 -13.47 8.97 -10.84
CA ALA A 231 -12.46 9.66 -11.64
C ALA A 231 -12.70 11.18 -11.65
N GLU A 232 -13.91 11.62 -11.96
CA GLU A 232 -14.26 13.05 -11.95
C GLU A 232 -14.03 13.68 -10.57
N HIS A 233 -14.46 13.01 -9.50
CA HIS A 233 -14.25 13.51 -8.14
C HIS A 233 -12.77 13.61 -7.78
N PHE A 234 -11.98 12.56 -8.04
CA PHE A 234 -10.58 12.50 -7.69
C PHE A 234 -9.76 13.52 -8.48
N LEU A 235 -10.05 13.65 -9.78
CA LEU A 235 -9.39 14.61 -10.67
C LEU A 235 -9.64 16.06 -10.28
N THR A 236 -10.71 16.40 -9.56
CA THR A 236 -10.88 17.76 -9.02
C THR A 236 -9.84 18.13 -7.96
N LYS A 237 -9.21 17.12 -7.35
CA LYS A 237 -8.25 17.27 -6.25
C LYS A 237 -6.82 17.01 -6.68
N ASN A 238 -6.62 16.02 -7.54
CA ASN A 238 -5.28 15.62 -7.97
C ASN A 238 -5.30 14.98 -9.38
N TYR A 239 -4.55 15.58 -10.30
CA TYR A 239 -4.41 15.14 -11.68
C TYR A 239 -3.67 13.81 -11.82
N TYR A 240 -2.95 13.35 -10.79
CA TYR A 240 -2.08 12.18 -10.86
C TYR A 240 -2.85 10.89 -11.22
N PHE A 241 -4.14 10.83 -10.88
CA PHE A 241 -5.02 9.72 -11.26
C PHE A 241 -5.16 9.54 -12.78
N LEU A 242 -4.89 10.58 -13.60
CA LEU A 242 -4.93 10.46 -15.07
C LEU A 242 -4.12 9.26 -15.56
N SER A 243 -2.93 9.04 -14.99
CA SER A 243 -2.01 7.97 -15.40
C SER A 243 -2.49 6.57 -15.04
N TYR A 244 -3.52 6.46 -14.19
CA TYR A 244 -4.06 5.22 -13.67
C TYR A 244 -5.50 4.94 -14.11
N MET A 245 -6.12 5.88 -14.82
CA MET A 245 -7.46 5.69 -15.38
C MET A 245 -7.47 4.48 -16.31
N GLY A 246 -8.53 3.69 -16.19
CA GLY A 246 -8.76 2.57 -17.08
C GLY A 246 -9.12 3.04 -18.49
N ASP A 247 -8.89 2.17 -19.48
CA ASP A 247 -9.03 2.52 -20.89
C ASP A 247 -10.43 3.01 -21.28
N SER A 248 -11.47 2.60 -20.54
CA SER A 248 -12.85 3.01 -20.83
C SER A 248 -13.10 4.51 -20.63
N LEU A 249 -12.32 5.17 -19.77
CA LEU A 249 -12.47 6.60 -19.46
C LEU A 249 -11.60 7.50 -20.33
N LYS A 250 -10.61 6.95 -21.04
CA LYS A 250 -9.66 7.74 -21.85
C LYS A 250 -10.31 8.48 -23.02
N ASP A 251 -11.49 8.04 -23.45
CA ASP A 251 -12.30 8.68 -24.50
C ASP A 251 -13.53 9.42 -23.96
N ASP A 252 -13.69 9.51 -22.64
CA ASP A 252 -14.80 10.25 -22.03
C ASP A 252 -14.50 11.76 -22.03
N LEU A 253 -15.35 12.52 -22.72
CA LEU A 253 -15.19 13.98 -22.86
C LEU A 253 -15.35 14.74 -21.54
N GLU A 254 -16.20 14.27 -20.62
CA GLU A 254 -16.42 14.93 -19.34
C GLU A 254 -15.21 14.70 -18.42
N VAL A 255 -14.67 13.47 -18.39
CA VAL A 255 -13.41 13.15 -17.69
C VAL A 255 -12.24 13.95 -18.26
N ALA A 256 -12.08 13.99 -19.59
CA ALA A 256 -11.00 14.75 -20.23
C ALA A 256 -11.07 16.25 -19.92
N ARG A 257 -12.28 16.81 -19.83
CA ARG A 257 -12.47 18.22 -19.47
C ARG A 257 -12.07 18.49 -18.03
N GLU A 258 -12.43 17.60 -17.10
CA GLU A 258 -12.08 17.77 -15.68
C GLU A 258 -10.57 17.57 -15.45
N ALA A 259 -10.00 16.55 -16.09
CA ALA A 259 -8.56 16.35 -16.15
C ALA A 259 -7.81 17.61 -16.60
N TYR A 260 -8.27 18.26 -17.67
CA TYR A 260 -7.61 19.46 -18.17
C TYR A 260 -7.65 20.61 -17.17
N ARG A 261 -8.82 20.87 -16.56
CA ARG A 261 -9.00 21.92 -15.54
C ARG A 261 -8.07 21.71 -14.35
N CYS A 262 -7.91 20.46 -13.93
CA CYS A 262 -6.99 20.13 -12.86
C CYS A 262 -5.54 20.42 -13.27
N VAL A 263 -5.11 19.91 -14.42
CA VAL A 263 -3.74 20.07 -14.93
C VAL A 263 -3.35 21.55 -15.12
N GLU A 264 -4.24 22.39 -15.67
CA GLU A 264 -3.99 23.84 -15.83
C GLU A 264 -3.73 24.53 -14.48
N GLY A 265 -4.34 24.05 -13.40
CA GLY A 265 -4.11 24.54 -12.05
C GLY A 265 -2.71 24.25 -11.50
N PHE A 266 -1.97 23.32 -12.10
CA PHE A 266 -0.62 22.92 -11.70
C PHE A 266 0.37 23.30 -12.82
N TYR A 267 0.95 24.50 -12.71
CA TYR A 267 1.90 25.13 -13.64
C TYR A 267 3.14 24.29 -14.06
N THR A 268 3.33 23.09 -13.51
CA THR A 268 4.50 22.22 -13.69
C THR A 268 4.24 20.92 -14.44
N ILE A 269 3.00 20.60 -14.78
CA ILE A 269 2.69 19.37 -15.53
C ILE A 269 2.81 19.67 -17.02
N SER A 270 3.59 18.87 -17.74
CA SER A 270 3.68 19.00 -19.19
C SER A 270 2.35 18.60 -19.85
N GLU A 271 1.94 19.33 -20.90
CA GLU A 271 0.86 18.93 -21.82
C GLU A 271 0.97 17.45 -22.24
N GLU A 272 2.18 16.89 -22.21
CA GLU A 272 2.48 15.49 -22.48
C GLU A 272 1.71 14.55 -21.54
N VAL A 273 1.71 14.75 -20.21
CA VAL A 273 1.00 13.87 -19.26
C VAL A 273 -0.49 13.85 -19.55
N PHE A 274 -1.08 15.01 -19.82
CA PHE A 274 -2.48 15.11 -20.20
C PHE A 274 -2.75 14.42 -21.53
N SER A 275 -1.92 14.72 -22.54
CA SER A 275 -2.10 14.16 -23.87
C SER A 275 -1.90 12.65 -23.89
N ASP A 276 -0.91 12.09 -23.21
CA ASP A 276 -0.56 10.67 -23.23
C ASP A 276 -1.62 9.77 -22.59
N ASN A 277 -2.39 10.32 -21.66
CA ASN A 277 -3.42 9.58 -20.92
C ASN A 277 -4.82 9.68 -21.54
N LEU A 278 -4.97 10.36 -22.68
CA LEU A 278 -6.24 10.48 -23.40
C LEU A 278 -6.22 9.77 -24.76
N SER A 279 -7.41 9.45 -25.26
CA SER A 279 -7.58 8.77 -26.54
C SER A 279 -7.08 9.63 -27.71
N PRO A 280 -6.66 9.02 -28.84
CA PRO A 280 -6.33 9.75 -30.06
C PRO A 280 -7.48 10.62 -30.59
N ARG A 281 -8.74 10.23 -30.34
CA ARG A 281 -9.92 11.01 -30.73
C ARG A 281 -9.96 12.33 -29.98
N ILE A 282 -9.77 12.31 -28.66
CA ILE A 282 -9.75 13.53 -27.85
C ILE A 282 -8.56 14.41 -28.23
N LYS A 283 -7.36 13.83 -28.38
CA LYS A 283 -6.18 14.57 -28.86
C LYS A 283 -6.47 15.29 -30.18
N SER A 284 -7.03 14.57 -31.15
CA SER A 284 -7.35 15.14 -32.47
C SER A 284 -8.42 16.23 -32.40
N LEU A 285 -9.38 16.15 -31.46
CA LEU A 285 -10.36 17.22 -31.25
C LEU A 285 -9.69 18.50 -30.74
N LEU A 286 -8.76 18.37 -29.79
CA LEU A 286 -8.02 19.48 -29.21
C LEU A 286 -7.10 20.14 -30.25
N GLU A 287 -6.35 19.36 -31.01
CA GLU A 287 -5.43 19.87 -32.05
C GLU A 287 -6.14 20.62 -33.20
N LYS A 288 -7.38 20.22 -33.52
CA LYS A 288 -8.16 20.83 -34.62
C LYS A 288 -8.89 22.10 -34.22
N SER A 289 -8.95 22.39 -32.93
CA SER A 289 -9.67 23.53 -32.39
C SER A 289 -8.72 24.70 -32.20
N ASN A 290 -9.17 25.90 -32.58
CA ASN A 290 -8.48 27.15 -32.21
C ASN A 290 -8.96 27.69 -30.86
N LEU A 291 -9.84 26.95 -30.16
CA LEU A 291 -10.37 27.32 -28.86
C LEU A 291 -9.54 26.68 -27.75
N GLU A 292 -9.62 27.25 -26.55
CA GLU A 292 -9.04 26.63 -25.36
C GLU A 292 -9.58 25.20 -25.16
N PRO A 293 -8.79 24.25 -24.65
CA PRO A 293 -9.21 22.85 -24.51
C PRO A 293 -10.51 22.66 -23.72
N VAL A 294 -10.73 23.41 -22.64
CA VAL A 294 -12.00 23.33 -21.87
C VAL A 294 -13.20 23.74 -22.74
N GLU A 295 -13.06 24.80 -23.54
CA GLU A 295 -14.13 25.27 -24.43
C GLU A 295 -14.37 24.27 -25.56
N THR A 296 -13.30 23.75 -26.15
CA THR A 296 -13.34 22.69 -27.17
C THR A 296 -14.11 21.47 -26.68
N LEU A 297 -13.75 20.97 -25.50
CA LEU A 297 -14.39 19.80 -24.89
C LEU A 297 -15.86 20.09 -24.50
N THR A 298 -16.14 21.29 -24.00
CA THR A 298 -17.52 21.69 -23.67
C THR A 298 -18.42 21.71 -24.91
N ASN A 299 -17.94 22.32 -26.00
CA ASN A 299 -18.66 22.35 -27.28
C ASN A 299 -18.86 20.93 -27.85
N ALA A 300 -17.85 20.05 -27.72
CA ALA A 300 -17.97 18.65 -28.13
C ALA A 300 -19.04 17.89 -27.34
N ILE A 301 -19.08 18.06 -26.01
CA ILE A 301 -20.08 17.45 -25.13
C ILE A 301 -21.49 17.91 -25.51
N GLU A 302 -21.70 19.21 -25.69
CA GLU A 302 -23.00 19.77 -26.08
C GLU A 302 -23.45 19.23 -27.44
N SER A 303 -22.53 19.15 -28.41
CA SER A 303 -22.79 18.56 -29.72
C SER A 303 -23.20 17.08 -29.61
N GLU A 304 -22.50 16.27 -28.82
CA GLU A 304 -22.82 14.85 -28.68
C GLU A 304 -24.13 14.58 -27.94
N LYS A 305 -24.49 15.45 -26.99
CA LYS A 305 -25.81 15.45 -26.33
C LYS A 305 -26.91 15.80 -27.33
N LEU A 306 -26.70 16.79 -28.19
CA LEU A 306 -27.68 17.20 -29.22
C LEU A 306 -27.94 16.10 -30.26
N HIS A 307 -26.89 15.35 -30.64
CA HIS A 307 -26.96 14.30 -31.67
C HIS A 307 -27.27 12.90 -31.11
N GLY A 308 -27.61 12.78 -29.82
CA GLY A 308 -28.01 11.52 -29.17
C GLY A 308 -26.91 10.46 -29.09
N LYS A 309 -25.64 10.87 -29.15
CA LYS A 309 -24.47 9.96 -29.05
C LYS A 309 -24.05 9.70 -27.61
N LEU A 310 -24.28 10.67 -26.73
CA LEU A 310 -24.23 10.47 -25.28
C LEU A 310 -25.64 10.08 -24.84
N GLY A 311 -25.78 8.96 -24.12
CA GLY A 311 -27.05 8.41 -23.64
C GLY A 311 -27.75 9.32 -22.64
N VAL A 312 -28.26 10.47 -23.10
CA VAL A 312 -29.21 11.30 -22.38
C VAL A 312 -30.54 11.07 -23.05
N ASN A 313 -31.45 10.40 -22.34
CA ASN A 313 -32.84 10.29 -22.73
C ASN A 313 -33.48 11.69 -22.58
N LEU A 314 -33.17 12.59 -23.50
CA LEU A 314 -33.89 13.84 -23.67
C LEU A 314 -35.25 13.46 -24.23
N LYS A 315 -36.21 13.19 -23.33
CA LYS A 315 -37.62 13.39 -23.71
C LYS A 315 -37.68 14.79 -24.33
N PRO A 316 -38.20 14.92 -25.57
CA PRO A 316 -38.31 16.23 -26.19
C PRO A 316 -39.08 17.12 -25.22
N LYS A 317 -38.51 18.28 -24.86
CA LYS A 317 -39.23 19.31 -24.10
C LYS A 317 -40.56 19.51 -24.81
N ASP A 318 -41.65 19.23 -24.09
CA ASP A 318 -42.99 19.50 -24.57
C ASP A 318 -43.01 20.93 -25.12
N GLU A 319 -43.27 21.05 -26.43
CA GLU A 319 -43.57 22.35 -27.02
C GLU A 319 -44.64 23.03 -26.14
N PRO A 320 -44.48 24.30 -25.78
CA PRO A 320 -45.47 24.98 -24.97
C PRO A 320 -46.81 24.92 -25.70
N LYS A 321 -47.76 24.15 -25.16
CA LYS A 321 -49.11 24.03 -25.71
C LYS A 321 -49.71 25.43 -25.79
N LEU A 322 -49.73 25.99 -26.99
CA LEU A 322 -50.37 27.28 -27.27
C LEU A 322 -51.81 27.24 -26.75
N THR A 323 -52.14 28.19 -25.90
CA THR A 323 -53.50 28.34 -25.38
C THR A 323 -54.48 28.57 -26.54
N PRO A 324 -55.78 28.22 -26.39
CA PRO A 324 -56.79 28.46 -27.42
C PRO A 324 -56.84 29.93 -27.89
N ARG A 325 -56.39 30.87 -27.05
CA ARG A 325 -56.26 32.30 -27.36
C ARG A 325 -55.13 32.59 -28.36
N GLN A 326 -54.01 31.89 -28.28
CA GLN A 326 -52.86 32.09 -29.16
C GLN A 326 -53.08 31.46 -30.56
N ARG A 327 -53.89 30.38 -30.66
CA ARG A 327 -54.27 29.80 -31.96
C ARG A 327 -55.15 30.72 -32.81
N LYS A 328 -55.94 31.61 -32.18
CA LYS A 328 -56.81 32.56 -32.90
C LYS A 328 -56.08 33.79 -33.46
N GLN A 329 -54.83 34.05 -33.06
CA GLN A 329 -54.05 35.19 -33.57
C GLN A 329 -53.23 34.85 -34.82
N GLN A 330 -53.03 33.56 -35.13
CA GLN A 330 -52.28 33.12 -36.32
C GLN A 330 -53.15 32.88 -37.57
N SER A 331 -54.48 32.89 -37.43
CA SER A 331 -55.41 32.82 -38.56
C SER A 331 -55.93 34.21 -38.92
N GLY A 332 -55.08 35.02 -39.54
CA GLY A 332 -55.50 36.20 -40.30
C GLY A 332 -56.16 35.79 -41.63
N PRO A 333 -57.02 36.63 -42.24
CA PRO A 333 -57.76 36.26 -43.43
C PRO A 333 -56.82 36.17 -44.63
N VAL A 334 -56.95 35.08 -45.39
CA VAL A 334 -56.42 34.96 -46.74
C VAL A 334 -57.16 35.99 -47.60
N LEU A 335 -56.45 37.01 -48.07
CA LEU A 335 -56.87 37.89 -49.16
C LEU A 335 -56.16 37.47 -50.44
#